data_AF-I6AUW4-F1
#
_entry.id   AF-I6AUW4-F1
#
_cell.length_a   1.000
_cell.length_b   1.000
_cell.length_c   1.000
_cell.angle_alpha   90.00
_cell.angle_beta   90.00
_cell.angle_gamma   90.00
#
_symmetry.space_group_name_H-M   'P 1'
#
loop_
_entity.id
_entity.type
_entity.pdbx_description
1 polymer ?
#
loop_
_entity_poly.entity_id
_entity_poly.type
_entity_poly.pdbx_seq_one_letter_code
_entity_poly.pdbx_strand_id
1 'polypeptide(L)'
;MNSDLSRRVLDFANRLEIQPVRPSRLLVVREAILAFRAKNYSYEHIAGLLKPQGIIISGSSVGAFCRKHCSSAEIIRVRKEISRREDRLPAVPGSLPVVLKALPPRLSLSGSPRGPTIARDDF
;
A
#
# COMPACT_ATOMS: atom_id res chain seq x y z
N MET A 1 -7.36 -35.70 37.77
CA MET A 1 -6.05 -35.06 37.51
C MET A 1 -5.55 -35.59 36.17
N ASN A 2 -5.50 -34.76 35.12
CA ASN A 2 -5.17 -35.16 33.73
C ASN A 2 -3.66 -35.02 33.42
N SER A 3 -2.79 -35.19 34.42
CA SER A 3 -1.34 -34.95 34.32
C SER A 3 -0.66 -35.86 33.28
N ASP A 4 -1.13 -37.10 33.15
CA ASP A 4 -0.57 -38.06 32.19
C ASP A 4 -0.93 -37.72 30.74
N LEU A 5 -2.13 -37.18 30.50
CA LEU A 5 -2.53 -36.72 29.18
C LEU A 5 -1.70 -35.52 28.76
N SER A 6 -1.53 -34.54 29.65
CA SER A 6 -0.69 -33.36 29.39
C SER A 6 0.76 -33.76 29.08
N ARG A 7 1.32 -34.73 29.82
CA ARG A 7 2.66 -35.27 29.54
C ARG A 7 2.75 -35.92 28.16
N ARG A 8 1.79 -36.76 27.79
CA ARG A 8 1.77 -37.42 26.47
C ARG A 8 1.64 -36.43 25.32
N VAL A 9 0.82 -35.38 25.47
CA VAL A 9 0.69 -34.32 24.46
C VAL A 9 1.99 -33.54 24.30
N LEU A 10 2.66 -33.18 25.40
CA LEU A 10 3.94 -32.49 25.35
C LEU A 10 5.06 -33.37 24.76
N ASP A 11 5.09 -34.66 25.11
CA ASP A 11 6.07 -35.60 24.57
C ASP A 11 5.86 -35.83 23.06
N PHE A 12 4.61 -35.87 22.61
CA PHE A 12 4.28 -35.93 21.18
C PHE A 12 4.66 -34.63 20.45
N ALA A 13 4.35 -33.46 21.03
CA ALA A 13 4.69 -32.17 20.46
C ALA A 13 6.20 -31.97 20.32
N ASN A 14 7.00 -32.44 21.28
CA ASN A 14 8.46 -32.37 21.22
C ASN A 14 9.08 -33.31 20.18
N ARG A 15 8.39 -34.41 19.82
CA ARG A 15 8.82 -35.35 18.76
C ARG A 15 8.47 -34.85 17.36
N LEU A 16 7.55 -33.90 17.23
CA LEU A 16 7.30 -33.24 15.97
C LEU A 16 8.48 -32.29 15.72
N GLU A 17 9.34 -32.63 14.76
CA GLU A 17 10.26 -31.66 14.17
C GLU A 17 9.41 -30.51 13.62
N ILE A 18 9.41 -29.38 14.34
CA ILE A 18 8.76 -28.16 13.88
C ILE A 18 9.55 -27.73 12.65
N GLN A 19 9.12 -28.14 11.46
CA GLN A 19 9.75 -27.67 10.23
C GLN A 19 9.75 -26.14 10.28
N PRO A 20 10.91 -25.50 10.11
CA PRO A 20 10.97 -24.06 10.07
C PRO A 20 10.01 -23.59 8.98
N VAL A 21 9.02 -22.79 9.38
CA VAL A 21 8.00 -22.26 8.48
C VAL A 21 8.74 -21.60 7.32
N ARG A 22 8.73 -22.22 6.14
CA ARG A 22 9.41 -21.66 4.97
C ARG A 22 8.91 -20.23 4.81
N PRO A 23 9.80 -19.23 4.70
CA PRO A 23 9.36 -17.86 4.48
C PRO A 23 8.45 -17.86 3.27
N SER A 24 7.25 -17.28 3.41
CA SER A 24 6.28 -17.25 2.32
C SER A 24 6.98 -16.72 1.07
N ARG A 25 6.72 -17.27 -0.11
CA ARG A 25 7.35 -16.82 -1.37
C ARG A 25 7.27 -15.29 -1.57
N LEU A 26 6.29 -14.66 -0.92
CA LEU A 26 6.08 -13.21 -0.89
C LEU A 26 7.09 -12.45 -0.04
N LEU A 27 7.72 -13.06 0.97
CA LEU A 27 8.76 -12.43 1.78
C LEU A 27 10.00 -12.10 0.94
N VAL A 28 10.33 -12.95 -0.04
CA VAL A 28 11.45 -12.70 -0.97
C VAL A 28 11.21 -11.43 -1.81
N VAL A 29 9.96 -11.17 -2.16
CA VAL A 29 9.53 -10.00 -2.93
C VAL A 29 8.88 -8.91 -2.07
N ARG A 30 9.09 -8.93 -0.75
CA ARG A 30 8.46 -7.99 0.20
C ARG A 30 8.75 -6.54 -0.18
N GLU A 31 10.01 -6.22 -0.41
CA GLU A 31 10.44 -4.86 -0.73
C GLU A 31 9.84 -4.36 -2.05
N ALA A 32 9.72 -5.23 -3.04
CA ALA A 32 9.05 -4.90 -4.30
C ALA A 32 7.56 -4.60 -4.07
N ILE A 33 6.87 -5.44 -3.30
CA ILE A 33 5.46 -5.21 -2.93
C ILE A 33 5.30 -3.90 -2.17
N LEU A 34 6.21 -3.60 -1.24
CA LEU A 34 6.22 -2.36 -0.47
C LEU A 34 6.39 -1.13 -1.38
N ALA A 35 7.33 -1.19 -2.32
CA ALA A 35 7.56 -0.14 -3.31
C ALA A 35 6.33 0.06 -4.21
N PHE A 36 5.68 -1.01 -4.67
CA PHE A 36 4.45 -0.90 -5.46
C PHE A 36 3.30 -0.28 -4.66
N ARG A 37 3.16 -0.63 -3.37
CA ARG A 37 2.16 0.00 -2.49
C ARG A 37 2.48 1.47 -2.23
N ALA A 38 3.76 1.82 -2.09
CA ALA A 38 4.18 3.21 -1.98
C ALA A 38 3.78 4.01 -3.23
N LYS A 39 3.88 3.41 -4.43
CA LYS A 39 3.42 3.95 -5.73
C LYS A 39 1.90 3.88 -5.98
N ASN A 40 1.09 3.51 -4.98
CA ASN A 40 -0.38 3.40 -5.08
C ASN A 40 -0.91 2.34 -6.06
N TYR A 41 -0.15 1.30 -6.40
CA TYR A 41 -0.70 0.19 -7.18
C TYR A 41 -1.77 -0.58 -6.40
N SER A 42 -2.84 -1.01 -7.09
CA SER A 42 -3.86 -1.88 -6.52
C SER A 42 -3.32 -3.30 -6.27
N TYR A 43 -3.95 -4.05 -5.37
CA TYR A 43 -3.48 -5.40 -5.03
C TYR A 43 -3.57 -6.37 -6.23
N GLU A 44 -4.59 -6.23 -7.07
CA GLU A 44 -4.73 -7.01 -8.30
C GLU A 44 -3.64 -6.68 -9.32
N HIS A 45 -3.27 -5.40 -9.42
CA HIS A 45 -2.19 -4.99 -10.30
C HIS A 45 -0.84 -5.51 -9.83
N ILE A 46 -0.58 -5.49 -8.51
CA ILE A 46 0.63 -6.09 -7.92
C ILE A 46 0.68 -7.59 -8.18
N ALA A 47 -0.43 -8.30 -8.02
CA ALA A 47 -0.51 -9.71 -8.35
C ALA A 47 -0.20 -9.96 -9.84
N GLY A 48 -0.69 -9.11 -10.74
CA GLY A 48 -0.35 -9.13 -12.17
C GLY A 48 1.14 -8.94 -12.45
N LEU A 49 1.79 -8.00 -11.76
CA LEU A 49 3.23 -7.72 -11.92
C LEU A 49 4.13 -8.84 -11.39
N LEU A 50 3.63 -9.67 -10.47
CA LEU A 50 4.36 -10.80 -9.91
C LEU A 50 4.23 -12.09 -10.75
N LYS A 51 3.24 -12.18 -11.64
CA LYS A 51 3.05 -13.36 -12.52
C LYS A 51 4.27 -13.65 -13.42
N PRO A 52 4.88 -12.68 -14.11
CA PRO A 52 6.07 -12.93 -14.94
C PRO A 52 7.29 -13.43 -14.15
N GLN A 53 7.33 -13.18 -12.84
CA GLN A 53 8.38 -13.65 -11.93
C GLN A 53 8.12 -15.08 -11.42
N GLY A 54 7.11 -15.77 -11.98
CA GLY A 54 6.72 -17.12 -11.56
C GLY A 54 5.91 -17.16 -10.26
N ILE A 55 5.44 -16.02 -9.77
CA ILE A 55 4.66 -15.90 -8.52
C ILE A 55 3.18 -15.72 -8.89
N ILE A 56 2.46 -16.85 -8.88
CA ILE A 56 1.01 -16.87 -9.16
C ILE A 56 0.26 -16.73 -7.84
N ILE A 57 -0.35 -15.56 -7.62
CA ILE A 57 -1.10 -15.23 -6.41
C ILE A 57 -2.33 -14.39 -6.75
N SER A 58 -3.34 -14.40 -5.87
CA SER A 58 -4.49 -13.49 -5.96
C SER A 58 -4.17 -12.13 -5.32
N GLY A 59 -4.86 -11.06 -5.73
CA GLY A 59 -4.72 -9.76 -5.06
C GLY A 59 -5.20 -9.80 -3.60
N SER A 60 -6.17 -10.64 -3.25
CA SER A 60 -6.57 -10.85 -1.85
C SER A 60 -5.42 -11.36 -0.98
N SER A 61 -4.62 -12.30 -1.51
CA SER A 61 -3.41 -12.81 -0.84
C SER A 61 -2.34 -11.73 -0.68
N VAL A 62 -2.16 -10.86 -1.68
CA VAL A 62 -1.27 -9.68 -1.58
C VAL A 62 -1.75 -8.73 -0.49
N GLY A 63 -3.05 -8.47 -0.40
CA GLY A 63 -3.64 -7.62 0.63
C GLY A 63 -3.43 -8.19 2.04
N ALA A 64 -3.63 -9.50 2.23
CA ALA A 64 -3.37 -10.17 3.49
C ALA A 64 -1.87 -10.11 3.87
N PHE A 65 -0.99 -10.32 2.90
CA PHE A 65 0.45 -10.18 3.09
C PHE A 65 0.84 -8.76 3.50
N CYS A 66 0.34 -7.74 2.81
CA CYS A 66 0.62 -6.34 3.13
C CYS A 66 0.20 -6.00 4.56
N ARG A 67 -1.00 -6.42 4.99
CA ARG A 67 -1.47 -6.16 6.37
C ARG A 67 -0.57 -6.77 7.45
N LYS A 68 0.03 -7.94 7.16
CA LYS A 68 0.86 -8.67 8.12
C LYS A 68 2.33 -8.24 8.11
N HIS A 69 2.85 -7.87 6.94
CA HIS A 69 4.29 -7.71 6.71
C HIS A 69 4.70 -6.31 6.25
N CYS A 70 3.78 -5.43 5.83
CA CYS A 70 4.07 -4.09 5.36
C CYS A 70 3.31 -3.07 6.22
N SER A 71 3.99 -2.46 7.19
CA SER A 71 3.34 -1.47 8.06
C SER A 71 3.03 -0.18 7.29
N SER A 72 1.96 0.52 7.69
CA SER A 72 1.62 1.82 7.10
C SER A 72 2.75 2.84 7.23
N ALA A 73 3.51 2.79 8.33
CA ALA A 73 4.66 3.66 8.54
C ALA A 73 5.77 3.41 7.50
N GLU A 74 6.06 2.15 7.17
CA GLU A 74 7.03 1.80 6.14
C GLU A 74 6.57 2.26 4.76
N ILE A 75 5.30 2.03 4.41
CA ILE A 75 4.74 2.49 3.12
C ILE A 75 4.88 4.01 2.98
N ILE A 76 4.58 4.77 4.04
CA ILE A 76 4.71 6.24 4.04
C ILE A 76 6.18 6.66 3.92
N ARG A 77 7.10 5.99 4.63
CA ARG A 77 8.54 6.27 4.52
C ARG A 77 9.06 6.07 3.10
N VAL A 78 8.76 4.91 2.50
CA VAL A 78 9.15 4.60 1.12
C VAL A 78 8.50 5.57 0.14
N ARG A 79 7.25 5.95 0.33
CA ARG A 79 6.59 6.96 -0.50
C ARG A 79 7.33 8.31 -0.47
N LYS A 80 7.71 8.79 0.71
CA LYS A 80 8.51 10.01 0.85
C LYS A 80 9.87 9.89 0.17
N GLU A 81 10.50 8.73 0.25
CA GLU A 81 11.79 8.48 -0.38
C GLU A 81 11.69 8.46 -1.91
N ILE A 82 10.65 7.83 -2.47
CA ILE A 82 10.37 7.84 -3.91
C ILE A 82 10.14 9.27 -4.39
N SER A 83 9.29 10.05 -3.72
CA SER A 83 9.04 11.46 -4.10
C SER A 83 10.31 12.31 -4.07
N ARG A 84 11.14 12.18 -3.02
CA ARG A 84 12.42 12.90 -2.93
C ARG A 84 13.41 12.53 -4.04
N ARG A 85 13.33 11.30 -4.56
CA ARG A 85 14.21 10.84 -5.63
C ARG A 85 13.75 11.33 -6.99
N GLU A 86 12.45 11.43 -7.22
CA GLU A 86 11.87 12.05 -8.42
C GLU A 86 12.23 13.54 -8.50
N ASP A 87 12.19 14.27 -7.38
CA ASP A 87 12.60 15.68 -7.30
C ASP A 87 14.11 15.92 -7.55
N ARG A 88 14.94 14.87 -7.42
CA ARG A 88 16.40 14.94 -7.56
C ARG A 88 16.92 14.56 -8.94
N LEU A 89 16.08 14.03 -9.83
CA LEU A 89 16.50 13.81 -11.21
C LEU A 89 16.58 15.17 -11.91
N PRO A 90 17.74 15.56 -12.48
CA PRO A 90 17.79 16.75 -13.30
C PRO A 90 16.82 16.57 -14.46
N ALA A 91 15.86 17.48 -14.57
CA ALA A 91 14.95 17.57 -15.70
C ALA A 91 15.77 17.53 -16.99
N VAL A 92 15.65 16.42 -17.74
CA VAL A 92 16.13 16.36 -19.12
C VAL A 92 15.30 17.40 -19.90
N PRO A 93 15.90 18.42 -20.54
CA PRO A 93 15.15 19.44 -21.22
C PRO A 93 14.64 18.86 -22.54
N GLY A 94 13.35 18.56 -22.60
CA GLY A 94 12.78 17.91 -23.78
C GLY A 94 11.26 17.71 -23.77
N SER A 95 10.49 18.56 -23.08
CA SER A 95 9.11 18.89 -23.47
C SER A 95 8.63 20.09 -22.64
N LEU A 96 7.83 20.95 -23.26
CA LEU A 96 7.60 22.36 -22.97
C LEU A 96 6.99 22.69 -21.58
N PRO A 97 7.22 23.92 -21.07
CA PRO A 97 6.77 24.35 -19.75
C PRO A 97 5.32 24.85 -19.82
N VAL A 98 4.44 24.34 -18.95
CA VAL A 98 3.21 25.08 -18.59
C VAL A 98 3.48 25.86 -17.31
N VAL A 99 3.57 27.16 -17.55
CA VAL A 99 3.84 28.28 -16.65
C VAL A 99 3.02 28.24 -15.36
N LEU A 100 3.72 28.21 -14.22
CA LEU A 100 3.23 28.78 -12.97
C LEU A 100 3.10 30.30 -13.16
N LYS A 101 1.90 30.86 -13.03
CA LYS A 101 1.74 32.31 -12.85
C LYS A 101 1.09 32.61 -11.51
N ALA A 102 1.90 33.30 -10.73
CA ALA A 102 1.68 34.03 -9.48
C ALA A 102 0.24 34.46 -9.13
N LEU A 103 -0.03 34.34 -7.83
CA LEU A 103 -0.94 35.11 -7.00
C LEU A 103 -1.14 36.59 -7.46
N PRO A 104 -2.38 37.11 -7.50
CA PRO A 104 -2.63 38.55 -7.38
C PRO A 104 -3.04 38.93 -5.94
N PRO A 105 -2.64 40.09 -5.40
CA PRO A 105 -3.11 40.57 -4.11
C PRO A 105 -4.41 41.40 -4.21
N ARG A 106 -5.27 41.19 -3.20
CA ARG A 106 -6.18 42.14 -2.53
C ARG A 106 -7.49 42.64 -3.19
N LEU A 107 -8.55 42.29 -2.43
CA LEU A 107 -9.74 43.06 -2.02
C LEU A 107 -11.04 43.00 -2.87
N SER A 108 -12.09 42.59 -2.14
CA SER A 108 -13.52 42.94 -2.26
C SER A 108 -14.29 42.50 -3.51
N LEU A 109 -15.14 41.46 -3.40
CA LEU A 109 -16.60 41.59 -3.15
C LEU A 109 -17.27 40.19 -3.21
N SER A 110 -18.27 40.01 -2.36
CA SER A 110 -19.33 38.99 -2.31
C SER A 110 -19.52 37.99 -3.47
N GLY A 111 -19.73 36.72 -3.12
CA GLY A 111 -20.55 35.81 -3.94
C GLY A 111 -20.18 34.33 -3.79
N SER A 112 -20.78 33.62 -2.83
CA SER A 112 -20.74 32.14 -2.81
C SER A 112 -21.62 31.58 -3.93
N PRO A 113 -21.20 30.58 -4.73
CA PRO A 113 -22.14 29.73 -5.43
C PRO A 113 -22.60 28.65 -4.46
N ARG A 114 -23.77 28.90 -3.86
CA ARG A 114 -24.56 27.93 -3.11
C ARG A 114 -24.96 26.79 -4.05
N GLY A 115 -24.94 25.56 -3.52
CA GLY A 115 -25.39 24.37 -4.23
C GLY A 115 -26.86 24.46 -4.70
N PRO A 116 -27.32 23.50 -5.51
CA PRO A 116 -28.62 23.58 -6.17
C PRO A 116 -29.78 23.65 -5.17
N THR A 117 -30.57 24.72 -5.26
CA THR A 117 -31.77 24.96 -4.45
C THR A 117 -32.91 24.08 -4.94
N ILE A 118 -33.37 23.16 -4.11
CA ILE A 118 -34.59 22.37 -4.34
C ILE A 118 -35.79 23.25 -3.99
N ALA A 119 -36.70 23.50 -4.94
CA ALA A 119 -37.97 24.16 -4.68
C ALA A 119 -38.90 23.19 -3.93
N ARG A 120 -39.51 23.64 -2.83
CA ARG A 120 -40.65 22.98 -2.20
C ARG A 120 -41.91 23.71 -2.64
N ASP A 121 -42.84 22.98 -3.26
CA ASP A 121 -44.22 23.43 -3.46
C ASP A 121 -44.98 23.24 -2.15
N ASP A 122 -45.60 24.32 -1.66
CA ASP A 122 -46.53 24.29 -0.54
C ASP A 122 -47.97 24.12 -1.10
N PHE A 123 -48.66 23.07 -0.67
CA PHE A 123 -50.13 22.93 -0.73
C PHE A 123 -50.64 22.60 0.68
#